data_AF-A0AA86SJY7-F1
#
_entry.id   AF-A0AA86SJY7-F1
#
_cell.length_a   1.000
_cell.length_b   1.000
_cell.length_c   1.000
_cell.angle_alpha   90.00
_cell.angle_beta   90.00
_cell.angle_gamma   90.00
#
_symmetry.space_group_name_H-M   'P 1'
#
loop_
_entity.id
_entity.type
_entity.pdbx_description
1 polymer ?
#
loop_
_entity_poly.entity_id
_entity_poly.type
_entity_poly.pdbx_seq_one_letter_code
_entity_poly.pdbx_strand_id
1 'polypeptide(L)'
;MGLSNHQRNNISTGINYASGGSGILPDTNNDTSLTMERQIMLFHRTVKHNLPKMFTEKEKLEKHISESLFFVSTGVNDYFKNGTFRGNRNFSWLLIKEISVHIMKMYNLGARKFLVNNIPPAGCSPTKAIHTRPMGKCDENINKVINFYNTGLPEALHELQYLLPGFTFIHSDLYGFIKKMREIGSNYGIAETWKPCCPNTIHGDLKCHPYTIPAMYIFGDSLVDSGNNNRLGLKGAANFFPFGIDFGGKSTGRYTNGKTVVDHLGLSNQQRNKISTGVNYASGGSGILPDTSNTTALTLDSQIKFFKSTVQHNLAKLLNDEKEVEKHISESLFVVSTGVNDYFNNGTFRGNRKLALHMLSEFSVRIQRMYSLGARKFFVNNIAPAGCFPSISVRTRPKGKCDKKINKPITFYNTRLPKVLHELQSKLPGFTFIHSDLYGFLMNLRENAKSYGKKKTKWLIRFIYGSWKHGNLAAPIPSMVR
;
A
#
# COMPACT_ATOMS: atom_id res chain seq x y z
N MET A 1 -12.29 -15.80 9.21
CA MET A 1 -12.57 -14.69 8.27
C MET A 1 -13.03 -13.49 9.08
N GLY A 2 -12.28 -12.38 9.06
CA GLY A 2 -12.57 -11.16 9.84
C GLY A 2 -13.81 -10.36 9.40
N LEU A 3 -14.81 -11.03 8.82
CA LEU A 3 -16.08 -10.45 8.40
C LEU A 3 -17.19 -10.92 9.35
N SER A 4 -17.99 -9.97 9.82
CA SER A 4 -19.24 -10.22 10.54
C SER A 4 -20.26 -10.99 9.68
N ASN A 5 -21.25 -11.62 10.32
CA ASN A 5 -22.30 -12.34 9.59
C ASN A 5 -23.08 -11.43 8.63
N HIS A 6 -23.30 -10.17 8.99
CA HIS A 6 -23.92 -9.17 8.11
C HIS A 6 -23.05 -8.88 6.88
N GLN A 7 -21.74 -8.67 7.06
CA GLN A 7 -20.80 -8.45 5.95
C GLN A 7 -20.70 -9.66 5.01
N ARG A 8 -20.82 -10.88 5.53
CA ARG A 8 -20.84 -12.11 4.71
C ARG A 8 -22.10 -12.27 3.87
N ASN A 9 -23.19 -11.56 4.18
CA ASN A 9 -24.43 -11.60 3.42
C ASN A 9 -24.55 -10.44 2.42
N ASN A 10 -23.56 -9.54 2.37
CA ASN A 10 -23.52 -8.40 1.45
C ASN A 10 -22.11 -8.25 0.85
N ILE A 11 -21.65 -9.32 0.20
CA ILE A 11 -20.32 -9.39 -0.43
C ILE A 11 -20.43 -8.74 -1.83
N SER A 12 -20.16 -7.45 -1.92
CA SER A 12 -19.98 -6.75 -3.20
C SER A 12 -18.51 -6.60 -3.60
N THR A 13 -17.57 -7.11 -2.79
CA THR A 13 -16.12 -6.96 -2.94
C THR A 13 -15.40 -8.30 -2.83
N GLY A 14 -14.12 -8.36 -3.24
CA GLY A 14 -13.30 -9.57 -3.10
C GLY A 14 -13.15 -10.05 -1.65
N ILE A 15 -13.05 -11.37 -1.46
CA ILE A 15 -12.86 -12.01 -0.14
C ILE A 15 -11.46 -12.62 -0.08
N ASN A 16 -10.78 -12.42 1.05
CA ASN A 16 -9.51 -13.08 1.34
C ASN A 16 -9.73 -14.32 2.23
N TYR A 17 -9.40 -15.49 1.69
CA TYR A 17 -9.41 -16.77 2.41
C TYR A 17 -8.02 -17.18 2.93
N ALA A 18 -6.97 -16.47 2.54
CA ALA A 18 -5.59 -16.81 2.84
C ALA A 18 -5.32 -16.85 4.35
N SER A 19 -4.59 -17.87 4.78
CA SER A 19 -4.08 -18.01 6.14
C SER A 19 -2.55 -17.91 6.14
N GLY A 20 -2.02 -17.00 6.95
CA GLY A 20 -0.58 -16.98 7.23
C GLY A 20 -0.14 -18.33 7.82
N GLY A 21 1.05 -18.79 7.44
CA GLY A 21 1.59 -20.10 7.82
C GLY A 21 1.10 -21.28 6.99
N SER A 22 0.00 -21.16 6.24
CA SER A 22 -0.52 -22.26 5.40
C SER A 22 0.43 -22.63 4.27
N GLY A 23 0.47 -23.91 3.95
CA GLY A 23 1.06 -24.44 2.72
C GLY A 23 0.01 -24.97 1.73
N ILE A 24 0.49 -25.62 0.68
CA ILE A 24 -0.27 -26.43 -0.28
C ILE A 24 -0.67 -27.76 0.37
N LEU A 25 0.22 -28.36 1.16
CA LEU A 25 0.02 -29.65 1.80
C LEU A 25 -0.81 -29.50 3.09
N PRO A 26 -1.60 -30.53 3.46
CA PRO A 26 -2.45 -30.50 4.64
C PRO A 26 -1.65 -30.57 5.96
N ASP A 27 -0.40 -31.03 5.96
CA ASP A 27 0.47 -31.13 7.13
C ASP A 27 1.27 -29.85 7.43
N THR A 28 1.19 -28.84 6.55
CA THR A 28 1.94 -27.58 6.72
C THR A 28 1.26 -26.69 7.76
N ASN A 29 1.84 -26.62 8.97
CA ASN A 29 1.39 -25.76 10.08
C ASN A 29 -0.11 -25.90 10.38
N ASN A 30 -0.65 -27.11 10.31
CA ASN A 30 -2.08 -27.40 10.48
C ASN A 30 -2.63 -27.04 11.87
N ASP A 31 -1.78 -27.03 12.90
CA ASP A 31 -2.17 -26.65 14.26
C ASP A 31 -2.30 -25.12 14.45
N THR A 32 -1.65 -24.32 13.59
CA THR A 32 -1.55 -22.86 13.75
C THR A 32 -2.15 -22.07 12.58
N SER A 33 -2.54 -22.75 11.51
CA SER A 33 -3.03 -22.11 10.28
C SER A 33 -4.21 -22.87 9.65
N LEU A 34 -5.04 -22.17 8.87
CA LEU A 34 -6.05 -22.84 8.05
C LEU A 34 -5.38 -23.47 6.83
N THR A 35 -5.47 -24.79 6.72
CA THR A 35 -4.99 -25.54 5.55
C THR A 35 -5.61 -25.03 4.24
N MET A 36 -4.93 -25.22 3.11
CA MET A 36 -5.46 -24.83 1.79
C MET A 36 -6.84 -25.46 1.53
N GLU A 37 -7.04 -26.72 1.92
CA GLU A 37 -8.34 -27.39 1.83
C GLU A 37 -9.42 -26.62 2.60
N ARG A 38 -9.12 -26.17 3.83
CA ARG A 38 -10.07 -25.40 4.63
C ARG A 38 -10.35 -24.03 4.05
N GLN A 39 -9.37 -23.39 3.40
CA GLN A 39 -9.58 -22.15 2.67
C GLN A 39 -10.52 -22.35 1.47
N ILE A 40 -10.36 -23.44 0.71
CA ILE A 40 -11.24 -23.81 -0.40
C ILE A 40 -12.65 -24.17 0.11
N MET A 41 -12.78 -24.86 1.25
CA MET A 41 -14.08 -25.12 1.87
C MET A 41 -14.81 -23.83 2.28
N LEU A 42 -14.07 -22.82 2.74
CA LEU A 42 -14.66 -21.50 3.02
C LEU A 42 -15.15 -20.83 1.73
N PHE A 43 -14.40 -20.94 0.63
CA PHE A 43 -14.84 -20.47 -0.68
C PHE A 43 -16.08 -21.23 -1.17
N HIS A 44 -16.10 -22.56 -1.04
CA HIS A 44 -17.29 -23.39 -1.32
C HIS A 44 -18.50 -22.88 -0.54
N ARG A 45 -18.34 -22.62 0.76
CA ARG A 45 -19.42 -22.07 1.60
C ARG A 45 -19.92 -20.72 1.06
N THR A 46 -19.02 -19.85 0.64
CA THR A 46 -19.37 -18.56 0.03
C THR A 46 -20.23 -18.76 -1.22
N VAL A 47 -19.80 -19.65 -2.12
CA VAL A 47 -20.51 -19.95 -3.38
C VAL A 47 -21.88 -20.57 -3.11
N LYS A 48 -22.00 -21.46 -2.13
CA LYS A 48 -23.23 -22.21 -1.87
C LYS A 48 -24.23 -21.50 -0.96
N HIS A 49 -23.78 -20.64 -0.05
CA HIS A 49 -24.65 -20.08 0.98
C HIS A 49 -24.66 -18.56 1.07
N ASN A 50 -23.61 -17.88 0.60
CA ASN A 50 -23.51 -16.43 0.73
C ASN A 50 -23.93 -15.72 -0.55
N LEU A 51 -23.30 -16.05 -1.68
CA LEU A 51 -23.62 -15.40 -2.96
C LEU A 51 -25.05 -15.64 -3.44
N PRO A 52 -25.69 -16.82 -3.28
CA PRO A 52 -27.08 -17.02 -3.74
C PRO A 52 -28.09 -16.05 -3.12
N LYS A 53 -27.78 -15.44 -1.97
CA LYS A 53 -28.64 -14.41 -1.36
C LYS A 53 -28.61 -13.07 -2.09
N MET A 54 -27.63 -12.86 -2.97
CA MET A 54 -27.39 -11.61 -3.70
C MET A 54 -27.77 -11.69 -5.18
N PHE A 55 -28.04 -12.90 -5.69
CA PHE A 55 -28.38 -13.12 -7.09
C PHE A 55 -29.72 -13.85 -7.17
N THR A 56 -30.66 -13.27 -7.92
CA THR A 56 -31.99 -13.85 -8.14
C THR A 56 -31.98 -14.97 -9.18
N GLU A 57 -30.99 -14.98 -10.07
CA GLU A 57 -30.83 -15.96 -11.16
C GLU A 57 -29.50 -16.71 -11.02
N LYS A 58 -29.53 -18.02 -11.27
CA LYS A 58 -28.37 -18.89 -11.17
C LYS A 58 -27.31 -18.52 -12.21
N GLU A 59 -27.72 -18.15 -13.42
CA GLU A 59 -26.86 -17.77 -14.54
C GLU A 59 -26.07 -16.50 -14.21
N LYS A 60 -26.70 -15.54 -13.52
CA LYS A 60 -26.03 -14.31 -13.06
C LYS A 60 -24.97 -14.61 -12.01
N LEU A 61 -25.25 -15.55 -11.10
CA LEU A 61 -24.27 -16.01 -10.10
C LEU A 61 -23.08 -16.73 -10.76
N GLU A 62 -23.34 -17.68 -11.66
CA GLU A 62 -22.31 -18.42 -12.38
C GLU A 62 -21.43 -17.49 -13.24
N LYS A 63 -22.06 -16.52 -13.90
CA LYS A 63 -21.36 -15.46 -14.61
C LYS A 63 -20.50 -14.61 -13.66
N HIS A 64 -21.03 -14.21 -12.51
CA HIS A 64 -20.28 -13.44 -11.53
C HIS A 64 -19.01 -14.18 -11.03
N ILE A 65 -19.12 -15.46 -10.72
CA ILE A 65 -18.00 -16.28 -10.26
C ILE A 65 -16.99 -16.50 -11.40
N SER A 66 -17.46 -16.85 -12.61
CA SER A 66 -16.56 -17.08 -13.76
C SER A 66 -15.86 -15.81 -14.23
N GLU A 67 -16.47 -14.64 -14.05
CA GLU A 67 -15.85 -13.35 -14.38
C GLU A 67 -14.87 -12.84 -13.32
N SER A 68 -14.93 -13.37 -12.10
CA SER A 68 -14.09 -13.00 -10.96
C SER A 68 -12.63 -13.47 -11.10
N LEU A 69 -11.71 -12.71 -10.51
CA LEU A 69 -10.28 -13.05 -10.47
C LEU A 69 -9.93 -13.76 -9.16
N PHE A 70 -9.31 -14.94 -9.27
CA PHE A 70 -8.85 -15.75 -8.15
C PHE A 70 -7.34 -15.64 -8.00
N PHE A 71 -6.88 -15.09 -6.89
CA PHE A 71 -5.45 -14.94 -6.62
C PHE A 71 -4.96 -16.06 -5.68
N VAL A 72 -3.98 -16.83 -6.15
CA VAL A 72 -3.39 -17.95 -5.42
C VAL A 72 -1.90 -17.68 -5.22
N SER A 73 -1.48 -17.63 -3.96
CA SER A 73 -0.09 -17.38 -3.57
C SER A 73 0.23 -18.21 -2.33
N THR A 74 0.86 -19.37 -2.54
CA THR A 74 1.16 -20.37 -1.51
C THR A 74 2.41 -21.18 -1.90
N GLY A 75 2.82 -22.15 -1.08
CA GLY A 75 3.88 -23.12 -1.40
C GLY A 75 5.18 -22.92 -0.62
N VAL A 76 5.55 -21.68 -0.27
CA VAL A 76 6.83 -21.42 0.40
C VAL A 76 6.93 -22.11 1.76
N ASN A 77 5.82 -22.15 2.52
CA ASN A 77 5.80 -22.73 3.86
C ASN A 77 5.96 -24.26 3.83
N ASP A 78 5.55 -24.94 2.76
CA ASP A 78 5.66 -26.40 2.66
C ASP A 78 7.13 -26.86 2.70
N TYR A 79 8.04 -26.01 2.21
CA TYR A 79 9.47 -26.25 2.24
C TYR A 79 10.09 -26.15 3.63
N PHE A 80 9.37 -25.62 4.63
CA PHE A 80 9.88 -25.43 5.99
C PHE A 80 9.06 -26.22 7.00
N LYS A 81 9.73 -27.08 7.78
CA LYS A 81 9.14 -27.78 8.93
C LYS A 81 10.01 -27.54 10.16
N ASN A 82 9.44 -26.97 11.21
CA ASN A 82 10.17 -26.56 12.43
C ASN A 82 11.42 -25.69 12.13
N GLY A 83 11.33 -24.80 11.14
CA GLY A 83 12.43 -23.92 10.71
C GLY A 83 13.48 -24.55 9.79
N THR A 84 13.43 -25.87 9.61
CA THR A 84 14.34 -26.64 8.74
C THR A 84 13.80 -26.73 7.33
N PHE A 85 14.67 -26.49 6.35
CA PHE A 85 14.34 -26.66 4.93
C PHE A 85 14.29 -28.15 4.56
N ARG A 86 13.19 -28.62 3.99
CA ARG A 86 12.95 -30.05 3.65
C ARG A 86 12.75 -30.32 2.15
N GLY A 87 13.11 -29.37 1.29
CA GLY A 87 12.84 -29.46 -0.15
C GLY A 87 13.81 -30.34 -0.93
N ASN A 88 13.28 -31.02 -1.95
CA ASN A 88 14.05 -31.61 -3.04
C ASN A 88 13.21 -31.59 -4.34
N ARG A 89 13.76 -32.10 -5.46
CA ARG A 89 13.05 -32.12 -6.75
C ARG A 89 11.72 -32.90 -6.70
N ASN A 90 11.69 -34.06 -6.06
CA ASN A 90 10.47 -34.88 -5.94
C ASN A 90 9.40 -34.19 -5.08
N PHE A 91 9.84 -33.50 -4.03
CA PHE A 91 8.95 -32.69 -3.21
C PHE A 91 8.34 -31.53 -4.01
N SER A 92 9.13 -30.84 -4.84
CA SER A 92 8.62 -29.80 -5.74
C SER A 92 7.55 -30.34 -6.70
N TRP A 93 7.75 -31.54 -7.25
CA TRP A 93 6.74 -32.20 -8.08
C TRP A 93 5.46 -32.55 -7.33
N LEU A 94 5.57 -33.04 -6.09
CA LEU A 94 4.42 -33.30 -5.22
C LEU A 94 3.60 -32.02 -5.01
N LEU A 95 4.26 -30.90 -4.72
CA LEU A 95 3.59 -29.61 -4.54
C LEU A 95 2.89 -29.14 -5.82
N ILE A 96 3.51 -29.32 -6.99
CA ILE A 96 2.89 -28.98 -8.30
C ILE A 96 1.64 -29.83 -8.52
N LYS A 97 1.70 -31.14 -8.25
CA LYS A 97 0.53 -32.02 -8.39
C LYS A 97 -0.59 -31.59 -7.46
N GLU A 98 -0.28 -31.30 -6.20
CA GLU A 98 -1.27 -30.94 -5.21
C GLU A 98 -1.89 -29.56 -5.46
N ILE A 99 -1.10 -28.56 -5.88
CA ILE A 99 -1.67 -27.24 -6.23
C ILE A 99 -2.61 -27.35 -7.45
N SER A 100 -2.31 -28.21 -8.42
CA SER A 100 -3.21 -28.47 -9.54
C SER A 100 -4.55 -29.07 -9.07
N VAL A 101 -4.52 -29.98 -8.09
CA VAL A 101 -5.74 -30.52 -7.46
C VAL A 101 -6.56 -29.42 -6.79
N HIS A 102 -5.92 -28.54 -6.01
CA HIS A 102 -6.58 -27.41 -5.37
C HIS A 102 -7.21 -26.44 -6.37
N ILE A 103 -6.51 -26.14 -7.47
CA ILE A 103 -7.03 -25.29 -8.54
C ILE A 103 -8.23 -25.96 -9.23
N MET A 104 -8.18 -27.28 -9.49
CA MET A 104 -9.32 -28.02 -10.04
C MET A 104 -10.54 -27.97 -9.10
N LYS A 105 -10.34 -28.09 -7.78
CA LYS A 105 -11.43 -27.93 -6.80
C LYS A 105 -12.07 -26.54 -6.89
N MET A 106 -11.27 -25.49 -6.99
CA MET A 106 -11.78 -24.12 -7.18
C MET A 106 -12.50 -23.97 -8.52
N TYR A 107 -11.97 -24.56 -9.59
CA TYR A 107 -12.59 -24.57 -10.92
C TYR A 107 -13.97 -25.25 -10.90
N ASN A 108 -14.11 -26.36 -10.18
CA ASN A 108 -15.39 -27.06 -10.01
C ASN A 108 -16.44 -26.22 -9.26
N LEU A 109 -16.04 -25.15 -8.58
CA LEU A 109 -16.92 -24.18 -7.94
C LEU A 109 -17.25 -22.97 -8.81
N GLY A 110 -16.80 -22.96 -10.07
CA GLY A 110 -17.08 -21.91 -11.05
C GLY A 110 -15.92 -20.94 -11.29
N ALA A 111 -14.78 -21.10 -10.61
CA ALA A 111 -13.62 -20.24 -10.85
C ALA A 111 -13.04 -20.47 -12.25
N ARG A 112 -12.73 -19.39 -12.98
CA ARG A 112 -12.22 -19.48 -14.36
C ARG A 112 -10.98 -18.63 -14.63
N LYS A 113 -10.79 -17.50 -13.94
CA LYS A 113 -9.67 -16.58 -14.16
C LYS A 113 -8.74 -16.58 -12.94
N PHE A 114 -7.53 -17.08 -13.11
CA PHE A 114 -6.57 -17.23 -12.03
C PHE A 114 -5.36 -16.30 -12.19
N LEU A 115 -4.88 -15.75 -11.08
CA LEU A 115 -3.55 -15.16 -10.95
C LEU A 115 -2.79 -16.06 -9.97
N VAL A 116 -1.72 -16.70 -10.42
CA VAL A 116 -0.96 -17.66 -9.61
C VAL A 116 0.48 -17.18 -9.50
N ASN A 117 0.94 -17.00 -8.26
CA ASN A 117 2.35 -16.71 -8.00
C ASN A 117 3.18 -17.99 -8.01
N ASN A 118 4.39 -17.90 -8.55
CA ASN A 118 5.45 -18.81 -8.18
C ASN A 118 5.97 -18.53 -6.76
N ILE A 119 6.80 -19.43 -6.22
CA ILE A 119 7.32 -19.32 -4.86
C ILE A 119 8.46 -18.28 -4.85
N PRO A 120 8.47 -17.30 -3.93
CA PRO A 120 9.55 -16.31 -3.83
C PRO A 120 10.91 -16.98 -3.50
N PRO A 121 12.06 -16.30 -3.72
CA PRO A 121 13.37 -16.86 -3.41
C PRO A 121 13.53 -17.05 -1.90
N ALA A 122 13.17 -18.21 -1.38
CA ALA A 122 13.13 -18.46 0.05
C ALA A 122 14.52 -18.39 0.71
N GLY A 123 15.58 -18.69 -0.05
CA GLY A 123 16.97 -18.50 0.38
C GLY A 123 17.35 -17.03 0.54
N CYS A 124 16.60 -16.12 -0.09
CA CYS A 124 16.71 -14.68 0.09
C CYS A 124 15.77 -14.14 1.19
N SER A 125 15.10 -14.98 1.98
CA SER A 125 14.33 -14.48 3.12
C SER A 125 15.29 -13.86 4.16
N PRO A 126 14.91 -12.77 4.85
CA PRO A 126 15.78 -12.15 5.84
C PRO A 126 16.24 -13.10 6.96
N THR A 127 15.37 -14.02 7.37
CA THR A 127 15.69 -15.06 8.37
C THR A 127 16.75 -16.05 7.92
N LYS A 128 16.97 -16.21 6.61
CA LYS A 128 18.09 -17.01 6.06
C LYS A 128 19.29 -16.14 5.74
N ALA A 129 19.07 -14.98 5.13
CA ALA A 129 20.13 -14.09 4.66
C ALA A 129 21.04 -13.56 5.79
N ILE A 130 20.56 -13.43 7.02
CA ILE A 130 21.41 -13.05 8.16
C ILE A 130 22.42 -14.14 8.59
N HIS A 131 22.18 -15.39 8.21
CA HIS A 131 23.02 -16.53 8.60
C HIS A 131 23.91 -17.03 7.46
N THR A 132 23.80 -16.44 6.27
CA THR A 132 24.65 -16.81 5.13
C THR A 132 26.08 -16.30 5.31
N ARG A 133 27.01 -16.92 4.58
CA ARG A 133 28.39 -16.45 4.45
C ARG A 133 28.71 -16.28 2.95
N PRO A 134 28.97 -15.05 2.45
CA PRO A 134 28.96 -13.78 3.19
C PRO A 134 27.55 -13.35 3.60
N MET A 135 27.45 -12.66 4.75
CA MET A 135 26.17 -12.23 5.35
C MET A 135 25.38 -11.32 4.40
N GLY A 136 24.06 -11.50 4.40
CA GLY A 136 23.14 -10.75 3.56
C GLY A 136 22.97 -11.31 2.14
N LYS A 137 23.76 -12.31 1.74
CA LYS A 137 23.51 -13.05 0.49
C LYS A 137 22.36 -14.04 0.65
N CYS A 138 21.81 -14.45 -0.49
CA CYS A 138 20.80 -15.51 -0.52
C CYS A 138 21.47 -16.89 -0.38
N ASP A 139 20.75 -17.84 0.23
CA ASP A 139 21.10 -19.26 0.17
C ASP A 139 20.69 -19.83 -1.20
N GLU A 140 21.66 -20.04 -2.08
CA GLU A 140 21.39 -20.53 -3.43
C GLU A 140 21.03 -22.01 -3.50
N ASN A 141 21.36 -22.81 -2.47
CA ASN A 141 20.94 -24.20 -2.41
C ASN A 141 19.42 -24.29 -2.20
N ILE A 142 18.88 -23.46 -1.28
CA ILE A 142 17.44 -23.31 -1.09
C ILE A 142 16.79 -22.81 -2.38
N ASN A 143 17.33 -21.75 -2.98
CA ASN A 143 16.76 -21.16 -4.20
C ASN A 143 16.77 -22.14 -5.38
N LYS A 144 17.81 -22.96 -5.54
CA LYS A 144 17.90 -23.98 -6.59
C LYS A 144 16.79 -25.01 -6.45
N VAL A 145 16.46 -25.43 -5.23
CA VAL A 145 15.37 -26.40 -4.98
C VAL A 145 13.99 -25.77 -5.21
N ILE A 146 13.78 -24.53 -4.76
CA ILE A 146 12.57 -23.74 -5.05
C ILE A 146 12.35 -23.63 -6.56
N ASN A 147 13.44 -23.47 -7.33
CA ASN A 147 13.35 -23.31 -8.77
C ASN A 147 12.75 -24.53 -9.48
N PHE A 148 12.87 -25.75 -8.95
CA PHE A 148 12.17 -26.91 -9.52
C PHE A 148 10.65 -26.72 -9.52
N TYR A 149 10.08 -26.15 -8.45
CA TYR A 149 8.64 -25.84 -8.42
C TYR A 149 8.32 -24.69 -9.38
N ASN A 150 9.12 -23.62 -9.36
CA ASN A 150 8.86 -22.43 -10.16
C ASN A 150 8.98 -22.67 -11.67
N THR A 151 9.82 -23.60 -12.11
CA THR A 151 9.94 -24.01 -13.52
C THR A 151 8.77 -24.90 -13.93
N GLY A 152 8.31 -25.82 -13.08
CA GLY A 152 7.21 -26.74 -13.42
C GLY A 152 5.79 -26.14 -13.25
N LEU A 153 5.62 -25.12 -12.42
CA LEU A 153 4.30 -24.50 -12.19
C LEU A 153 3.66 -23.96 -13.49
N PRO A 154 4.35 -23.20 -14.37
CA PRO A 154 3.77 -22.75 -15.64
C PRO A 154 3.29 -23.90 -16.53
N GLU A 155 4.05 -25.00 -16.59
CA GLU A 155 3.72 -26.19 -17.38
C GLU A 155 2.40 -26.81 -16.88
N ALA A 156 2.28 -27.00 -15.56
CA ALA A 156 1.05 -27.51 -14.95
C ALA A 156 -0.16 -26.58 -15.16
N LEU A 157 0.04 -25.25 -15.12
CA LEU A 157 -1.04 -24.30 -15.40
C LEU A 157 -1.48 -24.33 -16.87
N HIS A 158 -0.54 -24.53 -17.81
CA HIS A 158 -0.85 -24.72 -19.22
C HIS A 158 -1.59 -26.04 -19.47
N GLU A 159 -1.21 -27.12 -18.78
CA GLU A 159 -1.94 -28.39 -18.81
C GLU A 159 -3.38 -28.21 -18.33
N LEU A 160 -3.59 -27.53 -17.19
CA LEU A 160 -4.95 -27.20 -16.71
C LEU A 160 -5.73 -26.34 -17.71
N GLN A 161 -5.08 -25.38 -18.38
CA GLN A 161 -5.73 -24.58 -19.42
C GLN A 161 -6.14 -25.39 -20.65
N TYR A 162 -5.35 -26.40 -21.02
CA TYR A 162 -5.69 -27.33 -22.09
C TYR A 162 -6.87 -28.23 -21.70
N LEU A 163 -6.87 -28.76 -20.47
CA LEU A 163 -7.86 -29.72 -19.98
C LEU A 163 -9.20 -29.09 -19.57
N LEU A 164 -9.20 -27.83 -19.12
CA LEU A 164 -10.36 -27.21 -18.47
C LEU A 164 -10.95 -26.07 -19.33
N PRO A 165 -12.12 -26.27 -19.97
CA PRO A 165 -12.77 -25.23 -20.77
C PRO A 165 -12.99 -23.94 -19.99
N GLY A 166 -12.59 -22.81 -20.61
CA GLY A 166 -12.70 -21.48 -20.02
C GLY A 166 -11.72 -21.19 -18.87
N PHE A 167 -10.85 -22.13 -18.50
CA PHE A 167 -9.76 -21.84 -17.57
C PHE A 167 -8.73 -20.91 -18.23
N THR A 168 -8.44 -19.81 -17.56
CA THR A 168 -7.41 -18.85 -17.97
C THR A 168 -6.58 -18.48 -16.76
N PHE A 169 -5.29 -18.29 -16.98
CA PHE A 169 -4.40 -17.91 -15.90
C PHE A 169 -3.42 -16.80 -16.31
N ILE A 170 -2.93 -16.10 -15.30
CA ILE A 170 -1.75 -15.25 -15.37
C ILE A 170 -0.76 -15.85 -14.37
N HIS A 171 0.39 -16.30 -14.87
CA HIS A 171 1.52 -16.66 -14.03
C HIS A 171 2.28 -15.38 -13.65
N SER A 172 2.41 -15.14 -12.35
CA SER A 172 3.10 -13.97 -11.79
C SER A 172 4.45 -14.40 -11.21
N ASP A 173 5.53 -13.84 -11.75
CA ASP A 173 6.89 -14.10 -11.31
C ASP A 173 7.25 -13.31 -10.04
N LEU A 174 6.70 -13.77 -8.92
CA LEU A 174 7.03 -13.26 -7.59
C LEU A 174 8.51 -13.50 -7.25
N TYR A 175 9.08 -14.62 -7.72
CA TYR A 175 10.47 -14.96 -7.50
C TYR A 175 11.43 -13.91 -8.09
N GLY A 176 11.30 -13.63 -9.38
CA GLY A 176 12.10 -12.61 -10.07
C GLY A 176 11.80 -11.20 -9.55
N PHE A 177 10.54 -10.90 -9.20
CA PHE A 177 10.18 -9.63 -8.59
C PHE A 177 10.95 -9.37 -7.29
N ILE A 178 10.98 -10.33 -6.35
CA ILE A 178 11.68 -10.17 -5.08
C ILE A 178 13.20 -10.10 -5.27
N LYS A 179 13.79 -10.90 -6.17
CA LYS A 179 15.23 -10.78 -6.49
C LYS A 179 15.58 -9.40 -7.02
N LYS A 180 14.79 -8.89 -7.97
CA LYS A 180 14.96 -7.55 -8.51
C LYS A 180 14.82 -6.49 -7.42
N MET A 181 13.80 -6.57 -6.56
CA MET A 181 13.63 -5.63 -5.44
C MET A 181 14.82 -5.63 -4.47
N ARG A 182 15.50 -6.76 -4.28
CA ARG A 182 16.73 -6.82 -3.48
C ARG A 182 17.92 -6.16 -4.16
N GLU A 183 18.03 -6.30 -5.49
CA GLU A 183 19.12 -5.73 -6.29
C GLU A 183 18.99 -4.22 -6.49
N ILE A 184 17.79 -3.74 -6.81
CA ILE A 184 17.53 -2.34 -7.14
C ILE A 184 16.71 -1.61 -6.06
N GLY A 185 16.59 -2.19 -4.87
CA GLY A 185 15.81 -1.61 -3.76
C GLY A 185 16.27 -0.20 -3.39
N SER A 186 17.57 0.07 -3.46
CA SER A 186 18.17 1.38 -3.21
C SER A 186 17.67 2.46 -4.16
N ASN A 187 17.36 2.12 -5.41
CA ASN A 187 16.76 3.05 -6.38
C ASN A 187 15.35 3.51 -5.96
N TYR A 188 14.72 2.79 -5.04
CA TYR A 188 13.41 3.11 -4.47
C TYR A 188 13.50 3.53 -2.99
N GLY A 189 14.70 3.84 -2.50
CA GLY A 189 14.92 4.25 -1.11
C GLY A 189 14.86 3.10 -0.09
N ILE A 190 14.84 1.84 -0.54
CA ILE A 190 14.96 0.67 0.33
C ILE A 190 16.44 0.40 0.55
N ALA A 191 17.01 1.03 1.58
CA ALA A 191 18.43 0.90 1.92
C ALA A 191 18.81 -0.50 2.41
N GLU A 192 17.88 -1.18 3.10
CA GLU A 192 18.11 -2.48 3.73
C GLU A 192 17.16 -3.53 3.14
N THR A 193 17.71 -4.48 2.38
CA THR A 193 16.93 -5.44 1.57
C THR A 193 17.04 -6.88 2.05
N TRP A 194 17.86 -7.15 3.08
CA TRP A 194 18.14 -8.51 3.53
C TRP A 194 18.11 -8.66 5.06
N LYS A 195 18.31 -7.59 5.83
CA LYS A 195 18.22 -7.66 7.29
C LYS A 195 16.75 -7.67 7.74
N PRO A 196 16.34 -8.58 8.65
CA PRO A 196 14.99 -8.58 9.17
C PRO A 196 14.76 -7.34 10.02
N CYS A 197 13.55 -6.80 9.96
CA CYS A 197 13.12 -5.70 10.83
C CYS A 197 13.18 -6.07 12.33
N CYS A 198 13.11 -7.37 12.64
CA CYS A 198 13.08 -7.92 14.00
C CYS A 198 14.19 -8.98 14.14
N PRO A 199 15.44 -8.59 14.42
CA PRO A 199 16.59 -9.49 14.37
C PRO A 199 16.61 -10.54 15.50
N ASN A 200 15.85 -10.33 16.58
CA ASN A 200 15.87 -11.21 17.76
C ASN A 200 14.84 -12.34 17.70
N THR A 201 14.08 -12.50 16.61
CA THR A 201 13.09 -13.58 16.48
C THR A 201 13.40 -14.45 15.25
N ILE A 202 14.04 -15.58 15.51
CA ILE A 202 14.58 -16.51 14.49
C ILE A 202 13.43 -17.24 13.73
N HIS A 203 12.19 -17.16 14.21
CA HIS A 203 11.06 -17.93 13.69
C HIS A 203 9.92 -17.10 13.10
N GLY A 204 10.10 -15.78 12.93
CA GLY A 204 9.00 -14.94 12.44
C GLY A 204 7.83 -14.89 13.42
N ASP A 205 8.09 -15.07 14.72
CA ASP A 205 7.11 -14.75 15.75
C ASP A 205 6.63 -13.32 15.51
N LEU A 206 5.29 -13.17 15.38
CA LEU A 206 4.60 -11.88 15.28
C LEU A 206 4.92 -10.95 16.46
N LYS A 207 5.56 -11.45 17.51
CA LYS A 207 6.19 -10.67 18.57
C LYS A 207 7.53 -10.12 18.10
N CYS A 208 7.49 -9.29 17.06
CA CYS A 208 8.41 -8.16 17.05
C CYS A 208 8.16 -7.41 18.36
N HIS A 209 9.19 -7.20 19.20
CA HIS A 209 9.27 -5.92 19.89
C HIS A 209 9.81 -4.99 18.83
N PRO A 210 8.96 -4.19 18.15
CA PRO A 210 9.51 -3.19 17.27
C PRO A 210 10.49 -2.36 18.11
N TYR A 211 11.52 -1.82 17.50
CA TYR A 211 11.89 -0.46 17.87
C TYR A 211 10.62 0.37 17.63
N THR A 212 9.72 0.39 18.62
CA THR A 212 8.40 0.99 18.50
C THR A 212 8.67 2.47 18.44
N ILE A 213 8.44 3.06 17.27
CA ILE A 213 8.13 4.47 17.25
C ILE A 213 6.92 4.65 18.19
N PRO A 214 7.04 5.42 19.27
CA PRO A 214 6.00 5.49 20.29
C PRO A 214 4.71 6.08 19.71
N ALA A 215 4.85 7.02 18.77
CA ALA A 215 3.75 7.55 17.99
C ALA A 215 4.13 7.83 16.53
N MET A 216 3.10 7.96 15.68
CA MET A 216 3.21 8.45 14.30
C MET A 216 2.27 9.64 14.09
N TYR A 217 2.83 10.83 13.88
CA TYR A 217 2.08 12.05 13.59
C TYR A 217 2.12 12.35 12.09
N ILE A 218 0.95 12.51 11.47
CA ILE A 218 0.84 12.64 10.01
C ILE A 218 0.32 14.03 9.67
N PHE A 219 0.99 14.68 8.72
CA PHE A 219 0.69 16.01 8.20
C PHE A 219 0.66 15.94 6.68
N GLY A 220 -0.29 16.60 6.06
CA GLY A 220 -0.37 16.58 4.61
C GLY A 220 -1.71 16.90 4.00
N ASP A 221 -1.87 16.42 2.78
CA ASP A 221 -3.04 16.61 1.94
C ASP A 221 -3.86 15.32 1.77
N SER A 222 -4.62 15.26 0.67
CA SER A 222 -5.51 14.14 0.34
C SER A 222 -4.80 12.80 0.18
N LEU A 223 -3.48 12.77 -0.05
CA LEU A 223 -2.71 11.53 -0.17
C LEU A 223 -2.61 10.76 1.15
N VAL A 224 -2.76 11.46 2.27
CA VAL A 224 -2.61 10.90 3.61
C VAL A 224 -3.79 11.22 4.53
N ASP A 225 -4.80 11.97 4.08
CA ASP A 225 -6.04 12.23 4.83
C ASP A 225 -6.85 10.94 5.07
N SER A 226 -7.16 10.67 6.35
CA SER A 226 -7.96 9.53 6.81
C SER A 226 -9.47 9.82 6.97
N GLY A 227 -9.96 10.94 6.43
CA GLY A 227 -11.37 11.37 6.51
C GLY A 227 -11.60 12.60 7.39
N ASN A 228 -10.57 13.38 7.69
CA ASN A 228 -10.65 14.57 8.52
C ASN A 228 -11.57 15.63 7.90
N ASN A 229 -11.45 15.86 6.59
CA ASN A 229 -12.31 16.82 5.89
C ASN A 229 -13.81 16.49 6.07
N ASN A 230 -14.16 15.20 5.99
CA ASN A 230 -15.53 14.75 6.17
C ASN A 230 -16.00 14.94 7.62
N ARG A 231 -15.17 14.55 8.60
CA ARG A 231 -15.52 14.65 10.03
C ARG A 231 -15.71 16.09 10.49
N LEU A 232 -14.93 17.01 9.91
CA LEU A 232 -14.97 18.43 10.23
C LEU A 232 -15.96 19.22 9.36
N GLY A 233 -16.69 18.57 8.45
CA GLY A 233 -17.66 19.25 7.58
C GLY A 233 -17.04 20.25 6.60
N LEU A 234 -15.77 20.06 6.22
CA LEU A 234 -15.07 20.98 5.32
C LEU A 234 -15.60 20.84 3.88
N LYS A 235 -15.66 21.96 3.14
CA LYS A 235 -16.14 21.98 1.75
C LYS A 235 -15.35 21.07 0.81
N GLY A 236 -14.08 20.80 1.11
CA GLY A 236 -13.24 19.90 0.33
C GLY A 236 -13.55 18.40 0.53
N ALA A 237 -14.48 18.01 1.41
CA ALA A 237 -14.73 16.62 1.83
C ALA A 237 -14.93 15.63 0.67
N ALA A 238 -14.38 14.42 0.81
CA ALA A 238 -14.49 13.32 -0.14
C ALA A 238 -15.73 12.45 0.11
N ASN A 239 -16.88 13.03 0.46
CA ASN A 239 -18.10 12.32 0.87
C ASN A 239 -19.02 11.92 -0.30
N PHE A 240 -18.48 11.80 -1.52
CA PHE A 240 -19.25 11.55 -2.74
C PHE A 240 -18.61 10.46 -3.62
N PHE A 241 -19.39 9.89 -4.53
CA PHE A 241 -18.94 8.86 -5.47
C PHE A 241 -17.78 9.38 -6.36
N PRO A 242 -16.71 8.61 -6.62
CA PRO A 242 -16.55 7.17 -6.34
C PRO A 242 -15.82 6.85 -5.03
N PHE A 243 -15.56 7.83 -4.15
CA PHE A 243 -14.76 7.60 -2.96
C PHE A 243 -15.41 6.55 -2.04
N GLY A 244 -14.60 5.57 -1.61
CA GLY A 244 -15.06 4.46 -0.78
C GLY A 244 -15.93 3.41 -1.48
N ILE A 245 -15.98 3.36 -2.81
CA ILE A 245 -16.78 2.34 -3.53
C ILE A 245 -16.42 0.90 -3.12
N ASP A 246 -15.14 0.63 -2.85
CA ASP A 246 -14.66 -0.69 -2.40
C ASP A 246 -14.87 -0.92 -0.88
N PHE A 247 -15.53 0.02 -0.17
CA PHE A 247 -16.00 -0.13 1.22
C PHE A 247 -17.52 -0.27 1.30
N GLY A 248 -18.08 -1.18 0.50
CA GLY A 248 -19.54 -1.40 0.47
C GLY A 248 -20.33 -0.19 -0.04
N GLY A 249 -19.73 0.58 -0.95
CA GLY A 249 -20.36 1.75 -1.57
C GLY A 249 -20.46 3.00 -0.70
N LYS A 250 -19.88 3.02 0.51
CA LYS A 250 -19.93 4.18 1.42
C LYS A 250 -18.58 4.89 1.46
N SER A 251 -18.60 6.21 1.25
CA SER A 251 -17.40 7.03 1.41
C SER A 251 -16.87 6.95 2.84
N THR A 252 -15.57 6.69 2.96
CA THR A 252 -14.82 6.71 4.23
C THR A 252 -14.21 8.08 4.53
N GLY A 253 -14.44 9.07 3.64
CA GLY A 253 -13.78 10.38 3.64
C GLY A 253 -12.34 10.39 3.17
N ARG A 254 -11.77 9.24 2.82
CA ARG A 254 -10.47 9.16 2.15
C ARG A 254 -10.63 9.46 0.66
N TYR A 255 -9.64 10.12 0.06
CA TYR A 255 -9.62 10.43 -1.38
C TYR A 255 -9.20 9.23 -2.24
N THR A 256 -9.69 8.05 -1.89
CA THR A 256 -9.44 6.78 -2.59
C THR A 256 -10.61 5.82 -2.35
N ASN A 257 -10.56 4.67 -3.00
CA ASN A 257 -11.48 3.57 -2.75
C ASN A 257 -10.99 2.67 -1.60
N GLY A 258 -9.79 2.92 -1.08
CA GLY A 258 -9.11 2.08 -0.08
C GLY A 258 -8.66 2.84 1.17
N LYS A 259 -7.78 2.17 1.93
CA LYS A 259 -6.93 2.78 2.95
C LYS A 259 -5.82 3.60 2.26
N THR A 260 -5.36 4.70 2.87
CA THR A 260 -4.21 5.46 2.35
C THR A 260 -2.90 4.72 2.68
N VAL A 261 -1.76 5.17 2.14
CA VAL A 261 -0.46 4.53 2.45
C VAL A 261 -0.15 4.56 3.95
N VAL A 262 -0.47 5.67 4.63
CA VAL A 262 -0.26 5.82 6.07
C VAL A 262 -1.19 4.94 6.90
N ASP A 263 -2.34 4.55 6.37
CA ASP A 263 -3.19 3.53 6.99
C ASP A 263 -2.58 2.12 6.91
N HIS A 264 -1.50 1.91 6.18
CA HIS A 264 -0.77 0.65 6.17
C HIS A 264 0.54 0.73 6.97
N LEU A 265 0.96 1.93 7.40
CA LEU A 265 2.15 2.13 8.21
C LEU A 265 1.87 1.81 9.68
N GLY A 266 2.24 0.60 10.08
CA GLY A 266 2.72 0.24 11.43
C GLY A 266 1.75 0.24 12.62
N LEU A 267 0.64 0.98 12.59
CA LEU A 267 -0.28 1.03 13.73
C LEU A 267 -1.42 0.01 13.57
N SER A 268 -1.57 -0.86 14.57
CA SER A 268 -2.75 -1.72 14.72
C SER A 268 -4.02 -0.88 14.83
N ASN A 269 -5.18 -1.46 14.51
CA ASN A 269 -6.47 -0.76 14.65
C ASN A 269 -6.71 -0.26 16.10
N GLN A 270 -6.21 -0.99 17.10
CA GLN A 270 -6.34 -0.61 18.52
C GLN A 270 -5.43 0.56 18.89
N GLN A 271 -4.23 0.65 18.29
CA GLN A 271 -3.32 1.78 18.49
C GLN A 271 -3.90 3.05 17.88
N ARG A 272 -4.42 3.01 16.65
CA ARG A 272 -4.94 4.20 15.92
C ARG A 272 -5.99 5.04 16.65
N ASN A 273 -6.65 4.48 17.67
CA ASN A 273 -7.64 5.20 18.48
C ASN A 273 -7.06 5.85 19.75
N LYS A 274 -5.74 5.76 19.97
CA LYS A 274 -5.04 6.34 21.12
C LYS A 274 -4.17 7.51 20.67
N ILE A 275 -4.41 8.69 21.23
CA ILE A 275 -3.59 9.89 21.00
C ILE A 275 -2.11 9.63 21.33
N SER A 276 -1.83 8.76 22.31
CA SER A 276 -0.48 8.34 22.70
C SER A 276 0.29 7.55 21.63
N THR A 277 -0.35 7.21 20.51
CA THR A 277 0.29 6.51 19.39
C THR A 277 0.32 7.35 18.12
N GLY A 278 -0.05 8.62 18.25
CA GLY A 278 -0.03 9.59 17.18
C GLY A 278 -1.41 9.89 16.61
N VAL A 279 -1.44 10.92 15.77
CA VAL A 279 -2.66 11.49 15.21
C VAL A 279 -2.40 11.87 13.77
N ASN A 280 -3.40 11.64 12.92
CA ASN A 280 -3.38 12.12 11.55
C ASN A 280 -4.08 13.48 11.46
N TYR A 281 -3.31 14.53 11.21
CA TYR A 281 -3.79 15.90 11.05
C TYR A 281 -4.03 16.28 9.59
N ALA A 282 -3.71 15.41 8.63
CA ALA A 282 -3.80 15.73 7.21
C ALA A 282 -5.21 16.13 6.77
N SER A 283 -5.29 16.97 5.74
CA SER A 283 -6.55 17.49 5.23
C SER A 283 -6.51 17.63 3.72
N GLY A 284 -7.45 16.99 3.02
CA GLY A 284 -7.55 17.08 1.57
C GLY A 284 -7.61 18.52 1.05
N GLY A 285 -6.73 18.85 0.11
CA GLY A 285 -6.60 20.19 -0.46
C GLY A 285 -5.57 21.09 0.24
N SER A 286 -5.01 20.67 1.37
CA SER A 286 -3.96 21.40 2.09
C SER A 286 -2.70 21.58 1.24
N GLY A 287 -2.01 22.69 1.42
CA GLY A 287 -0.71 22.98 0.81
C GLY A 287 0.33 23.39 1.86
N ILE A 288 1.54 23.67 1.38
CA ILE A 288 2.62 24.25 2.17
C ILE A 288 2.31 25.71 2.49
N LEU A 289 1.77 26.45 1.53
CA LEU A 289 1.48 27.87 1.69
C LEU A 289 0.22 28.09 2.54
N PRO A 290 0.18 29.15 3.36
CA PRO A 290 -0.91 29.38 4.32
C PRO A 290 -2.26 29.68 3.63
N ASP A 291 -2.22 30.19 2.41
CA ASP A 291 -3.43 30.59 1.67
C ASP A 291 -4.00 29.48 0.79
N THR A 292 -3.29 28.34 0.66
CA THR A 292 -3.74 27.23 -0.20
C THR A 292 -4.98 26.57 0.38
N SER A 293 -6.11 26.70 -0.32
CA SER A 293 -7.40 26.07 0.04
C SER A 293 -7.87 26.39 1.47
N ASN A 294 -7.48 27.53 2.04
CA ASN A 294 -7.74 27.88 3.44
C ASN A 294 -9.24 28.02 3.81
N THR A 295 -10.13 28.09 2.82
CA THR A 295 -11.59 28.10 3.00
C THR A 295 -12.25 26.73 2.85
N THR A 296 -11.51 25.72 2.40
CA THR A 296 -12.05 24.39 2.06
C THR A 296 -11.29 23.23 2.71
N ALA A 297 -10.13 23.49 3.33
CA ALA A 297 -9.24 22.52 3.96
C ALA A 297 -8.54 23.11 5.20
N LEU A 298 -7.99 22.23 6.05
CA LEU A 298 -7.05 22.66 7.08
C LEU A 298 -5.68 22.95 6.45
N THR A 299 -5.22 24.18 6.58
CA THR A 299 -3.87 24.59 6.17
C THR A 299 -2.81 23.84 6.98
N LEU A 300 -1.60 23.65 6.44
CA LEU A 300 -0.52 22.98 7.18
C LEU A 300 -0.22 23.66 8.53
N ASP A 301 -0.35 24.99 8.60
CA ASP A 301 -0.22 25.74 9.87
C ASP A 301 -1.32 25.36 10.88
N SER A 302 -2.56 25.12 10.42
CA SER A 302 -3.64 24.63 11.28
C SER A 302 -3.36 23.21 11.78
N GLN A 303 -2.81 22.34 10.93
CA GLN A 303 -2.40 20.99 11.31
C GLN A 303 -1.32 21.03 12.40
N ILE A 304 -0.31 21.89 12.25
CA ILE A 304 0.74 22.11 13.26
C ILE A 304 0.15 22.69 14.55
N LYS A 305 -0.85 23.58 14.47
CA LYS A 305 -1.57 24.10 15.65
C LYS A 305 -2.31 22.99 16.41
N PHE A 306 -2.96 22.05 15.72
CA PHE A 306 -3.58 20.90 16.38
C PHE A 306 -2.56 19.96 17.01
N PHE A 307 -1.40 19.79 16.37
CA PHE A 307 -0.29 19.07 16.99
C PHE A 307 0.22 19.75 18.25
N LYS A 308 0.41 21.08 18.24
CA LYS A 308 0.76 21.85 19.44
C LYS A 308 -0.26 21.63 20.57
N SER A 309 -1.56 21.68 20.26
CA SER A 309 -2.62 21.38 21.23
C SER A 309 -2.48 19.96 21.81
N THR A 310 -2.16 18.99 20.95
CA THR A 310 -1.95 17.59 21.36
C THR A 310 -0.77 17.46 22.33
N VAL A 311 0.34 18.14 22.06
CA VAL A 311 1.51 18.18 22.95
C VAL A 311 1.12 18.80 24.30
N GLN A 312 0.52 19.98 24.28
CA GLN A 312 0.29 20.80 25.49
C GLN A 312 -0.85 20.28 26.38
N HIS A 313 -1.88 19.66 25.80
CA HIS A 313 -3.09 19.30 26.55
C HIS A 313 -3.32 17.80 26.66
N ASN A 314 -2.95 17.03 25.64
CA ASN A 314 -3.22 15.59 25.64
C ASN A 314 -2.02 14.79 26.16
N LEU A 315 -0.83 14.99 25.59
CA LEU A 315 0.37 14.26 26.01
C LEU A 315 0.86 14.71 27.39
N ALA A 316 0.87 16.02 27.65
CA ALA A 316 1.22 16.56 28.98
C ALA A 316 0.35 15.95 30.09
N LYS A 317 -0.97 15.86 29.87
CA LYS A 317 -1.88 15.23 30.84
C LYS A 317 -1.68 13.72 30.96
N LEU A 318 -1.37 13.04 29.87
CA LEU A 318 -1.26 11.58 29.84
C LEU A 318 0.03 11.08 30.49
N LEU A 319 1.15 11.74 30.21
CA LEU A 319 2.48 11.31 30.65
C LEU A 319 2.87 11.95 32.00
N ASN A 320 2.28 13.10 32.34
CA ASN A 320 2.46 13.80 33.61
C ASN A 320 3.93 14.10 33.99
N ASP A 321 4.80 14.18 32.98
CA ASP A 321 6.21 14.57 33.08
C ASP A 321 6.64 15.18 31.74
N GLU A 322 7.17 16.41 31.77
CA GLU A 322 7.64 17.14 30.58
C GLU A 322 8.77 16.41 29.85
N LYS A 323 9.69 15.76 30.59
CA LYS A 323 10.81 15.02 29.99
C LYS A 323 10.31 13.77 29.26
N GLU A 324 9.30 13.10 29.79
CA GLU A 324 8.68 11.95 29.12
C GLU A 324 7.89 12.40 27.89
N VAL A 325 7.24 13.56 27.91
CA VAL A 325 6.60 14.15 26.72
C VAL A 325 7.65 14.47 25.65
N GLU A 326 8.74 15.13 26.01
CA GLU A 326 9.83 15.46 25.08
C GLU A 326 10.44 14.19 24.48
N LYS A 327 10.74 13.19 25.31
CA LYS A 327 11.25 11.90 24.87
C LYS A 327 10.28 11.21 23.93
N HIS A 328 9.00 11.10 24.31
CA HIS A 328 7.96 10.49 23.49
C HIS A 328 7.88 11.13 22.10
N ILE A 329 7.87 12.46 22.03
CA ILE A 329 7.79 13.19 20.77
C ILE A 329 9.07 13.02 19.95
N SER A 330 10.24 13.15 20.57
CA SER A 330 11.54 13.03 19.88
C SER A 330 11.77 11.62 19.29
N GLU A 331 11.23 10.59 19.94
CA GLU A 331 11.34 9.21 19.49
C GLU A 331 10.31 8.84 18.41
N SER A 332 9.24 9.63 18.28
CA SER A 332 8.12 9.45 17.33
C SER A 332 8.46 9.78 15.88
N LEU A 333 7.65 9.26 14.95
CA LEU A 333 7.79 9.49 13.51
C LEU A 333 6.84 10.59 13.03
N PHE A 334 7.34 11.54 12.24
CA PHE A 334 6.58 12.62 11.64
C PHE A 334 6.50 12.43 10.12
N VAL A 335 5.33 12.08 9.61
CA VAL A 335 5.10 11.89 8.17
C VAL A 335 4.57 13.19 7.58
N VAL A 336 5.25 13.73 6.56
CA VAL A 336 4.85 14.95 5.86
C VAL A 336 4.70 14.68 4.36
N SER A 337 3.48 14.85 3.85
CA SER A 337 3.14 14.65 2.44
C SER A 337 2.20 15.74 1.93
N THR A 338 2.76 16.80 1.36
CA THR A 338 2.03 17.99 0.90
C THR A 338 2.76 18.69 -0.26
N GLY A 339 2.15 19.72 -0.84
CA GLY A 339 2.79 20.64 -1.77
C GLY A 339 2.16 20.67 -3.16
N VAL A 340 1.45 19.61 -3.56
CA VAL A 340 0.88 19.56 -4.91
C VAL A 340 -0.23 20.61 -5.09
N ASN A 341 -1.01 20.88 -4.05
CA ASN A 341 -2.13 21.81 -4.11
C ASN A 341 -1.67 23.28 -4.29
N ASP A 342 -0.47 23.64 -3.82
CA ASP A 342 0.08 24.99 -3.99
C ASP A 342 0.34 25.33 -5.46
N TYR A 343 0.52 24.33 -6.32
CA TYR A 343 0.67 24.54 -7.75
C TYR A 343 -0.64 24.87 -8.47
N PHE A 344 -1.78 24.80 -7.78
CA PHE A 344 -3.10 25.06 -8.33
C PHE A 344 -3.79 26.20 -7.56
N ASN A 345 -4.57 27.01 -8.28
CA ASN A 345 -5.49 27.97 -7.69
C ASN A 345 -6.80 27.93 -8.46
N ASN A 346 -7.91 27.59 -7.80
CA ASN A 346 -9.21 27.32 -8.45
C ASN A 346 -9.11 26.37 -9.66
N GLY A 347 -8.27 25.34 -9.56
CA GLY A 347 -8.02 24.36 -10.63
C GLY A 347 -7.08 24.81 -11.74
N THR A 348 -6.65 26.09 -11.74
CA THR A 348 -5.68 26.63 -12.70
C THR A 348 -4.26 26.41 -12.20
N PHE A 349 -3.41 25.83 -13.06
CA PHE A 349 -2.00 25.63 -12.73
C PHE A 349 -1.24 26.96 -12.76
N ARG A 350 -0.52 27.26 -11.68
CA ARG A 350 0.26 28.51 -11.49
C ARG A 350 1.75 28.27 -11.26
N GLY A 351 2.23 27.06 -11.57
CA GLY A 351 3.59 26.64 -11.25
C GLY A 351 4.68 27.35 -12.05
N ASN A 352 5.67 27.86 -11.33
CA ASN A 352 6.89 28.40 -11.89
C ASN A 352 8.06 28.23 -10.90
N ARG A 353 9.29 28.58 -11.31
CA ARG A 353 10.48 28.45 -10.47
C ARG A 353 10.43 29.33 -9.21
N LYS A 354 9.89 30.55 -9.31
CA LYS A 354 9.77 31.48 -8.18
C LYS A 354 8.86 30.90 -7.09
N LEU A 355 7.70 30.37 -7.50
CA LEU A 355 6.79 29.67 -6.60
C LEU A 355 7.44 28.45 -5.95
N ALA A 356 8.16 27.63 -6.72
CA ALA A 356 8.86 26.46 -6.19
C ALA A 356 9.89 26.83 -5.11
N LEU A 357 10.70 27.89 -5.34
CA LEU A 357 11.66 28.39 -4.34
C LEU A 357 10.96 28.93 -3.09
N HIS A 358 9.87 29.68 -3.28
CA HIS A 358 9.07 30.18 -2.16
C HIS A 358 8.48 29.04 -1.33
N MET A 359 7.92 28.01 -1.97
CA MET A 359 7.43 26.81 -1.29
C MET A 359 8.53 26.07 -0.50
N LEU A 360 9.76 25.99 -1.00
CA LEU A 360 10.88 25.37 -0.25
C LEU A 360 11.23 26.18 1.01
N SER A 361 11.23 27.51 0.90
CA SER A 361 11.42 28.40 2.05
C SER A 361 10.31 28.20 3.10
N GLU A 362 9.05 28.27 2.66
CA GLU A 362 7.87 28.11 3.52
C GLU A 362 7.79 26.71 4.15
N PHE A 363 8.21 25.67 3.42
CA PHE A 363 8.31 24.31 3.95
C PHE A 363 9.32 24.24 5.10
N SER A 364 10.49 24.86 4.94
CA SER A 364 11.53 24.91 5.96
C SER A 364 11.04 25.56 7.26
N VAL A 365 10.28 26.66 7.16
CA VAL A 365 9.67 27.35 8.31
C VAL A 365 8.73 26.41 9.07
N ARG A 366 7.92 25.63 8.35
CA ARG A 366 6.93 24.71 8.97
C ARG A 366 7.59 23.50 9.60
N ILE A 367 8.65 22.96 9.00
CA ILE A 367 9.47 21.93 9.63
C ILE A 367 10.13 22.45 10.91
N GLN A 368 10.67 23.67 10.91
CA GLN A 368 11.23 24.29 12.12
C GLN A 368 10.18 24.50 13.21
N ARG A 369 8.93 24.85 12.85
CA ARG A 369 7.80 24.92 13.81
C ARG A 369 7.43 23.56 14.41
N MET A 370 7.49 22.49 13.63
CA MET A 370 7.29 21.13 14.17
C MET A 370 8.45 20.73 15.07
N TYR A 371 9.69 21.07 14.67
CA TYR A 371 10.90 20.81 15.45
C TYR A 371 10.89 21.54 16.80
N SER A 372 10.42 22.79 16.86
CA SER A 372 10.29 23.55 18.11
C SER A 372 9.25 22.97 19.07
N LEU A 373 8.39 22.07 18.60
CA LEU A 373 7.45 21.29 19.41
C LEU A 373 8.00 19.90 19.80
N GLY A 374 9.28 19.62 19.53
CA GLY A 374 9.96 18.38 19.91
C GLY A 374 10.12 17.36 18.78
N ALA A 375 9.60 17.61 17.57
CA ALA A 375 9.73 16.67 16.46
C ALA A 375 11.21 16.51 16.03
N ARG A 376 11.66 15.26 15.84
CA ARG A 376 13.05 14.95 15.45
C ARG A 376 13.18 14.03 14.24
N LYS A 377 12.33 13.01 14.10
CA LYS A 377 12.44 11.99 13.03
C LYS A 377 11.37 12.18 11.97
N PHE A 378 11.75 12.60 10.77
CA PHE A 378 10.82 12.94 9.70
C PHE A 378 10.85 11.93 8.55
N PHE A 379 9.68 11.60 8.02
CA PHE A 379 9.51 10.96 6.71
C PHE A 379 8.84 11.98 5.79
N VAL A 380 9.55 12.42 4.76
CA VAL A 380 9.11 13.51 3.88
C VAL A 380 8.97 12.99 2.46
N ASN A 381 7.76 13.05 1.91
CA ASN A 381 7.53 12.81 0.49
C ASN A 381 7.88 14.05 -0.33
N ASN A 382 8.50 13.87 -1.49
CA ASN A 382 8.50 14.90 -2.51
C ASN A 382 7.14 14.98 -3.24
N ILE A 383 6.96 16.00 -4.09
CA ILE A 383 5.68 16.29 -4.73
C ILE A 383 5.44 15.33 -5.90
N ALA A 384 4.28 14.68 -5.91
CA ALA A 384 3.85 13.79 -6.99
C ALA A 384 3.80 14.45 -8.39
N PRO A 385 3.88 13.67 -9.48
CA PRO A 385 3.92 14.22 -10.84
C PRO A 385 2.53 14.70 -11.30
N ALA A 386 2.13 15.91 -10.90
CA ALA A 386 0.77 16.42 -11.14
C ALA A 386 0.37 16.47 -12.63
N GLY A 387 1.34 16.67 -13.53
CA GLY A 387 1.11 16.61 -14.97
C GLY A 387 0.65 15.24 -15.46
N CYS A 388 0.88 14.19 -14.67
CA CYS A 388 0.44 12.83 -14.93
C CYS A 388 -0.95 12.50 -14.35
N PHE A 389 -1.55 13.40 -13.57
CA PHE A 389 -2.86 13.14 -12.96
C PHE A 389 -3.92 12.91 -14.03
N PRO A 390 -4.96 12.09 -13.77
CA PRO A 390 -5.98 11.80 -14.77
C PRO A 390 -6.70 13.07 -15.25
N SER A 391 -6.96 14.03 -14.35
CA SER A 391 -7.59 15.32 -14.68
C SER A 391 -6.80 16.15 -15.71
N ILE A 392 -5.48 15.97 -15.76
CA ILE A 392 -4.57 16.63 -16.71
C ILE A 392 -4.33 15.74 -17.94
N SER A 393 -3.80 14.53 -17.73
CA SER A 393 -3.31 13.66 -18.80
C SER A 393 -4.37 13.22 -19.80
N VAL A 394 -5.66 13.17 -19.43
CA VAL A 394 -6.74 12.90 -20.39
C VAL A 394 -6.94 14.02 -21.43
N ARG A 395 -6.45 15.24 -21.13
CA ARG A 395 -6.57 16.43 -21.97
C ARG A 395 -5.32 16.71 -22.81
N THR A 396 -4.22 16.00 -22.59
CA THR A 396 -2.97 16.21 -23.35
C THR A 396 -3.09 15.72 -24.79
N ARG A 397 -2.21 16.22 -25.67
CA ARG A 397 -2.00 15.68 -27.02
C ARG A 397 -0.54 15.22 -27.17
N PRO A 398 -0.28 13.92 -27.41
CA PRO A 398 -1.24 12.81 -27.48
C PRO A 398 -1.89 12.50 -26.11
N LYS A 399 -3.12 11.95 -26.15
CA LYS A 399 -3.93 11.68 -24.95
C LYS A 399 -3.27 10.68 -24.02
N GLY A 400 -3.37 10.94 -22.73
CA GLY A 400 -2.88 10.07 -21.68
C GLY A 400 -1.38 10.22 -21.40
N LYS A 401 -0.66 11.18 -22.00
CA LYS A 401 0.72 11.51 -21.62
C LYS A 401 0.75 12.47 -20.43
N CYS A 402 1.87 12.54 -19.72
CA CYS A 402 2.06 13.56 -18.68
C CYS A 402 2.31 14.92 -19.31
N ASP A 403 1.76 15.98 -18.72
CA ASP A 403 2.09 17.35 -19.10
C ASP A 403 3.48 17.74 -18.55
N LYS A 404 4.45 17.88 -19.47
CA LYS A 404 5.82 18.27 -19.13
C LYS A 404 5.91 19.71 -18.59
N LYS A 405 5.03 20.62 -19.02
CA LYS A 405 5.02 22.02 -18.53
C LYS A 405 4.61 22.07 -17.07
N ILE A 406 3.63 21.25 -16.67
CA ILE A 406 3.21 21.11 -15.27
C ILE A 406 4.30 20.43 -14.43
N ASN A 407 4.89 19.36 -14.95
CA ASN A 407 5.91 18.61 -14.20
C ASN A 407 7.23 19.38 -14.04
N LYS A 408 7.57 20.31 -14.96
CA LYS A 408 8.85 21.04 -14.91
C LYS A 408 9.11 21.80 -13.60
N PRO A 409 8.22 22.68 -13.11
CA PRO A 409 8.44 23.36 -11.83
C PRO A 409 8.32 22.42 -10.62
N ILE A 410 7.55 21.33 -10.71
CA ILE A 410 7.48 20.29 -9.66
C ILE A 410 8.83 19.57 -9.54
N THR A 411 9.42 19.13 -10.64
CA THR A 411 10.76 18.54 -10.65
C THR A 411 11.81 19.54 -10.16
N PHE A 412 11.65 20.83 -10.47
CA PHE A 412 12.53 21.87 -9.93
C PHE A 412 12.47 21.97 -8.40
N TYR A 413 11.28 21.85 -7.79
CA TYR A 413 11.11 21.73 -6.33
C TYR A 413 11.74 20.43 -5.81
N ASN A 414 11.36 19.28 -6.38
CA ASN A 414 11.77 17.95 -5.90
C ASN A 414 13.29 17.74 -5.93
N THR A 415 13.98 18.27 -6.95
CA THR A 415 15.45 18.18 -7.05
C THR A 415 16.20 19.00 -6.01
N ARG A 416 15.52 19.91 -5.30
CA ARG A 416 16.10 20.79 -4.28
C ARG A 416 15.67 20.45 -2.86
N LEU A 417 14.52 19.78 -2.69
CA LEU A 417 14.02 19.36 -1.39
C LEU A 417 15.07 18.58 -0.56
N PRO A 418 15.84 17.61 -1.11
CA PRO A 418 16.88 16.94 -0.33
C PRO A 418 17.95 17.89 0.22
N LYS A 419 18.34 18.91 -0.55
CA LYS A 419 19.34 19.90 -0.10
C LYS A 419 18.79 20.72 1.08
N VAL A 420 17.54 21.16 0.98
CA VAL A 420 16.85 21.86 2.07
C VAL A 420 16.75 21.00 3.34
N LEU A 421 16.44 19.70 3.20
CA LEU A 421 16.38 18.77 4.33
C LEU A 421 17.77 18.56 4.97
N HIS A 422 18.84 18.47 4.17
CA HIS A 422 20.21 18.42 4.69
C HIS A 422 20.65 19.72 5.36
N GLU A 423 20.24 20.88 4.85
CA GLU A 423 20.48 22.17 5.51
C GLU A 423 19.75 22.29 6.85
N LEU A 424 18.54 21.73 6.96
CA LEU A 424 17.83 21.63 8.25
C LEU A 424 18.57 20.68 9.20
N GLN A 425 19.01 19.51 8.71
CA GLN A 425 19.77 18.54 9.48
C GLN A 425 21.08 19.10 10.04
N SER A 426 21.79 19.95 9.29
CA SER A 426 23.03 20.57 9.78
C SER A 426 22.81 21.67 10.83
N LYS A 427 21.62 22.28 10.85
CA LYS A 427 21.27 23.38 11.76
C LYS A 427 20.48 22.94 13.00
N LEU A 428 19.80 21.80 12.94
CA LEU A 428 18.85 21.35 13.96
C LEU A 428 19.35 20.06 14.64
N PRO A 429 19.90 20.14 15.86
CA PRO A 429 20.40 18.98 16.59
C PRO A 429 19.36 17.86 16.72
N GLY A 430 19.76 16.63 16.39
CA GLY A 430 18.88 15.46 16.45
C GLY A 430 17.80 15.40 15.34
N PHE A 431 17.74 16.37 14.43
CA PHE A 431 16.88 16.27 13.25
C PHE A 431 17.40 15.17 12.31
N THR A 432 16.57 14.17 12.06
CA THR A 432 16.83 13.12 11.07
C THR A 432 15.66 13.04 10.11
N PHE A 433 15.95 12.68 8.86
CA PHE A 433 14.90 12.54 7.87
C PHE A 433 15.14 11.35 6.93
N ILE A 434 14.03 10.81 6.44
CA ILE A 434 13.96 9.94 5.27
C ILE A 434 13.25 10.72 4.18
N HIS A 435 13.94 10.96 3.07
CA HIS A 435 13.35 11.55 1.88
C HIS A 435 12.82 10.44 0.95
N SER A 436 11.51 10.45 0.72
CA SER A 436 10.81 9.48 -0.13
C SER A 436 10.54 10.10 -1.51
N ASP A 437 11.10 9.47 -2.56
CA ASP A 437 10.88 9.88 -3.95
C ASP A 437 9.53 9.37 -4.49
N LEU A 438 8.46 9.97 -3.97
CA LEU A 438 7.09 9.70 -4.43
C LEU A 438 6.93 9.98 -5.94
N TYR A 439 7.56 11.03 -6.45
CA TYR A 439 7.55 11.36 -7.88
C TYR A 439 8.11 10.22 -8.73
N GLY A 440 9.33 9.79 -8.44
CA GLY A 440 10.02 8.73 -9.15
C GLY A 440 9.28 7.40 -9.04
N PHE A 441 8.78 7.07 -7.85
CA PHE A 441 7.97 5.87 -7.63
C PHE A 441 6.74 5.82 -8.55
N LEU A 442 5.99 6.91 -8.65
CA LEU A 442 4.78 6.97 -9.47
C LEU A 442 5.06 7.00 -10.97
N MET A 443 6.15 7.65 -11.37
CA MET A 443 6.62 7.62 -12.76
C MET A 443 7.04 6.21 -13.15
N ASN A 444 7.82 5.52 -12.32
CA ASN A 444 8.23 4.14 -12.53
C ASN A 444 7.04 3.19 -12.62
N LEU A 445 6.09 3.31 -11.68
CA LEU A 445 4.88 2.49 -11.67
C LEU A 445 4.06 2.65 -12.96
N ARG A 446 4.02 3.88 -13.49
CA ARG A 446 3.33 4.20 -14.73
C ARG A 446 4.04 3.62 -15.95
N GLU A 447 5.36 3.72 -16.01
CA GLU A 447 6.18 3.28 -17.16
C GLU A 447 6.38 1.76 -17.19
N ASN A 448 6.56 1.13 -16.02
CA ASN A 448 6.86 -0.29 -15.87
C ASN A 448 5.65 -1.14 -15.44
N ALA A 449 4.44 -0.63 -15.67
CA ALA A 449 3.19 -1.26 -15.25
C ALA A 449 3.03 -2.77 -15.55
N LYS A 450 3.59 -3.22 -16.68
CA LYS A 450 3.53 -4.64 -17.09
C LYS A 450 4.28 -5.54 -16.10
N SER A 451 5.36 -5.07 -15.48
CA SER A 451 6.10 -5.83 -14.46
C SER A 451 5.39 -5.86 -13.10
N TYR A 452 4.36 -5.03 -12.89
CA TYR A 452 3.52 -5.02 -11.69
C TYR A 452 2.16 -5.72 -11.90
N GLY A 453 2.04 -6.56 -12.94
CA GLY A 453 0.91 -7.48 -13.11
C GLY A 453 -0.37 -6.91 -13.74
N LYS A 454 -0.37 -5.71 -14.37
CA LYS A 454 -1.58 -5.17 -15.02
C LYS A 454 -1.38 -4.79 -16.50
N LYS A 455 -2.19 -5.39 -17.38
CA LYS A 455 -2.23 -5.12 -18.84
C LYS A 455 -2.78 -3.73 -19.23
N LYS A 456 -3.40 -2.95 -18.32
CA LYS A 456 -3.92 -1.59 -18.61
C LYS A 456 -3.72 -0.60 -17.43
N THR A 457 -2.63 0.15 -17.44
CA THR A 457 -2.23 1.10 -16.37
C THR A 457 -3.04 2.39 -16.30
N LYS A 458 -3.87 2.71 -17.30
CA LYS A 458 -4.72 3.92 -17.27
C LYS A 458 -5.64 3.96 -16.03
N TRP A 459 -5.86 2.83 -15.37
CA TRP A 459 -6.72 2.67 -14.20
C TRP A 459 -6.00 2.76 -12.85
N LEU A 460 -4.68 2.50 -12.78
CA LEU A 460 -3.95 2.48 -11.51
C LEU A 460 -3.77 3.90 -10.95
N ILE A 461 -3.55 4.90 -11.81
CA ILE A 461 -3.53 6.31 -11.43
C ILE A 461 -4.93 6.76 -10.96
N ARG A 462 -6.01 6.16 -11.50
CA ARG A 462 -7.39 6.42 -11.04
C ARG A 462 -7.65 5.92 -9.61
N PHE A 463 -6.90 4.89 -9.17
CA PHE A 463 -6.95 4.28 -7.84
C PHE A 463 -6.11 5.05 -6.80
N ILE A 464 -4.98 5.64 -7.23
CA ILE A 464 -4.06 6.42 -6.38
C ILE A 464 -4.48 7.90 -6.27
N TYR A 465 -5.07 8.47 -7.33
CA TYR A 465 -5.33 9.92 -7.46
C TYR A 465 -6.80 10.27 -7.68
N GLY A 466 -7.74 9.49 -7.13
CA GLY A 466 -9.20 9.72 -7.16
C GLY A 466 -9.64 10.95 -7.95
N SER A 467 -10.16 10.75 -9.17
CA SER A 467 -10.42 11.84 -10.12
C SER A 467 -11.24 12.98 -9.52
N TRP A 468 -10.61 14.12 -9.27
CA TRP A 468 -11.29 15.37 -8.92
C TRP A 468 -11.88 16.02 -10.17
N LYS A 469 -13.20 16.14 -10.18
CA LYS A 469 -13.95 17.04 -11.07
C LYS A 469 -15.06 17.66 -10.23
N HIS A 470 -14.97 18.97 -9.97
CA HIS A 470 -16.02 19.97 -10.22
C HIS A 470 -15.82 21.23 -9.37
N GLY A 471 -15.64 22.37 -10.06
CA GLY A 471 -16.58 23.48 -9.85
C GLY A 471 -17.83 23.16 -10.67
N ASN A 472 -18.97 23.11 -9.98
CA ASN A 472 -20.39 23.07 -10.40
C ASN A 472 -20.85 22.31 -11.68
N LEU A 473 -21.92 21.54 -11.47
CA LEU A 473 -22.94 21.01 -12.40
C LEU A 473 -22.59 19.82 -13.35
N ALA A 474 -23.36 18.74 -13.11
CA ALA A 474 -23.77 17.62 -13.99
C ALA A 474 -22.75 16.52 -14.42
N ALA A 475 -23.17 15.27 -14.15
CA ALA A 475 -22.66 13.98 -14.63
C ALA A 475 -23.05 13.74 -16.13
N PRO A 476 -22.63 12.66 -16.86
CA PRO A 476 -22.72 11.26 -16.43
C PRO A 476 -21.49 10.36 -16.71
N ILE A 477 -21.58 9.19 -16.07
CA ILE A 477 -20.95 7.90 -16.35
C ILE A 477 -21.07 7.55 -17.85
N PRO A 478 -20.10 6.80 -18.42
CA PRO A 478 -20.51 5.64 -19.22
C PRO A 478 -20.06 4.34 -18.56
N SER A 479 -21.03 3.45 -18.51
CA SER A 479 -20.95 2.03 -18.24
C SER A 479 -19.91 1.34 -19.13
N MET A 480 -19.31 0.29 -18.56
CA MET A 480 -18.85 -0.98 -19.17
C MET A 480 -18.21 -1.71 -17.98
N VAL A 481 -18.81 -2.72 -17.33
CA VAL A 481 -19.37 -3.96 -17.89
C VAL A 481 -18.65 -4.36 -19.17
N ARG A 482 -17.45 -4.92 -18.99
CA ARG A 482 -16.91 -6.12 -19.66
C ARG A 482 -15.44 -6.32 -19.25
#